data_AF-A0A5S4V4L4-F1
#
_entry.id   AF-A0A5S4V4L4-F1
#
_cell.length_a   1.000
_cell.length_b   1.000
_cell.length_c   1.000
_cell.angle_alpha   90.00
_cell.angle_beta   90.00
_cell.angle_gamma   90.00
#
_symmetry.space_group_name_H-M   'P 1'
#
loop_
_entity.id
_entity.type
_entity.pdbx_description
1 polymer ?
#
loop_
_entity_poly.entity_id
_entity_poly.type
_entity_poly.pdbx_seq_one_letter_code
_entity_poly.pdbx_strand_id
1 'polypeptide(L)'
;MLLGALQPRQRLGILCAKQSSLDQRMLTGVGIREDAPIVVAGMEHSPGFRGAILEDQGWMDLDQVRGEVVGTAVRLVTDHPEIGALLLECSDMPPYAKQIQDATGRPVWDYITLIDWIHSSVVRRDYDGFI
;
A
#
# COMPACT_ATOMS: atom_id res chain seq x y z
N MET A 1 12.47 -0.69 -7.28
CA MET A 1 11.56 -1.36 -8.23
C MET A 1 10.26 -0.58 -8.41
N LEU A 2 9.44 -0.40 -7.36
CA LEU A 2 8.14 0.30 -7.46
C LEU A 2 8.24 1.73 -7.99
N LEU A 3 9.17 2.54 -7.46
CA LEU A 3 9.38 3.92 -7.93
C LEU A 3 9.78 4.01 -9.42
N GLY A 4 10.42 2.97 -9.95
CA GLY A 4 10.80 2.91 -11.37
C GLY A 4 9.62 2.57 -12.29
N ALA A 5 8.49 2.11 -11.76
CA ALA A 5 7.27 1.85 -12.50
C ALA A 5 6.36 3.10 -12.61
N LEU A 6 6.73 4.21 -11.95
CA LEU A 6 5.98 5.46 -11.95
C LEU A 6 6.50 6.44 -13.02
N GLN A 7 5.64 7.35 -13.46
CA GLN A 7 6.06 8.47 -14.32
C GLN A 7 6.98 9.44 -13.54
N PRO A 8 7.89 10.19 -14.21
CA PRO A 8 8.91 11.02 -13.54
C PRO A 8 8.40 12.08 -12.54
N ARG A 9 7.11 12.43 -12.58
CA ARG A 9 6.48 13.42 -11.69
C ARG A 9 5.51 12.79 -10.67
N GLN A 10 5.31 11.48 -10.74
CA GLN A 10 4.39 10.78 -9.85
C GLN A 10 5.07 10.43 -8.54
N ARG A 11 4.28 10.45 -7.47
CA ARG A 11 4.68 9.98 -6.15
C ARG A 11 4.09 8.61 -5.85
N LEU A 12 4.75 7.86 -4.97
CA LEU A 12 4.20 6.65 -4.38
C LEU A 12 3.51 7.02 -3.06
N GLY A 13 2.21 6.75 -2.95
CA GLY A 13 1.52 6.80 -1.66
C GLY A 13 1.76 5.51 -0.88
N ILE A 14 2.03 5.58 0.42
CA ILE A 14 2.20 4.41 1.29
C ILE A 14 1.17 4.48 2.40
N LEU A 15 0.37 3.42 2.56
CA LEU A 15 -0.45 3.22 3.75
C LEU A 15 0.28 2.25 4.69
N CYS A 16 0.42 2.65 5.94
CA CYS A 16 1.10 1.86 6.97
C CYS A 16 0.28 1.84 8.26
N ALA A 17 0.61 0.92 9.17
CA ALA A 17 -0.09 0.81 10.44
C ALA A 17 0.18 2.02 11.34
N LYS A 18 1.41 2.52 11.34
CA LYS A 18 1.85 3.67 12.13
C LYS A 18 2.85 4.52 11.33
N GLN A 19 2.47 5.76 11.02
CA GLN A 19 3.28 6.65 10.18
C GLN A 19 4.66 6.92 10.79
N SER A 20 4.73 7.11 12.11
CA SER A 20 6.00 7.40 12.79
C SER A 20 7.00 6.24 12.74
N SER A 21 6.58 5.03 12.38
CA SER A 21 7.47 3.86 12.26
C SER A 21 8.21 3.82 10.92
N LEU A 22 7.69 4.49 9.88
CA LEU A 22 8.33 4.61 8.57
C LEU A 22 9.18 5.89 8.54
N ASP A 23 10.14 5.99 9.45
CA ASP A 23 11.06 7.13 9.52
C ASP A 23 12.18 7.05 8.47
N GLN A 24 12.95 8.14 8.37
CA GLN A 24 14.05 8.23 7.39
C GLN A 24 15.12 7.16 7.61
N ARG A 25 15.36 6.76 8.86
CA ARG A 25 16.35 5.73 9.21
C ARG A 25 15.91 4.36 8.73
N MET A 26 14.63 4.03 8.89
CA MET A 26 14.04 2.79 8.37
C MET A 26 14.13 2.76 6.84
N LEU A 27 13.67 3.83 6.18
CA LEU A 27 13.66 3.93 4.71
C LEU A 27 15.06 3.80 4.11
N THR A 28 16.02 4.55 4.64
CA THR A 28 17.43 4.45 4.21
C THR A 28 18.04 3.07 4.51
N GLY A 29 17.68 2.46 5.65
CA GLY A 29 18.11 1.12 6.03
C GLY A 29 17.68 0.03 5.04
N VAL A 30 16.56 0.23 4.32
CA VAL A 30 16.08 -0.66 3.25
C VAL A 30 16.44 -0.18 1.85
N GLY A 31 17.33 0.81 1.73
CA GLY A 31 17.85 1.30 0.45
C GLY A 31 16.95 2.31 -0.27
N ILE A 32 15.95 2.88 0.40
CA ILE A 32 15.16 3.98 -0.13
C ILE A 32 15.90 5.29 0.15
N ARG A 33 16.14 6.07 -0.92
CA ARG A 33 16.80 7.38 -0.83
C ARG A 33 15.92 8.37 -0.08
N GLU A 34 16.55 9.33 0.60
CA GLU A 34 15.85 10.40 1.33
C GLU A 34 14.97 11.27 0.44
N ASP A 35 15.36 11.46 -0.82
CA ASP A 35 14.63 12.25 -1.80
C ASP A 35 13.64 11.42 -2.65
N ALA A 36 13.36 10.18 -2.24
CA ALA A 36 12.37 9.36 -2.92
C ALA A 36 10.99 10.05 -2.90
N PRO A 37 10.27 10.09 -4.03
CA PRO A 37 8.99 10.79 -4.14
C PRO A 37 7.87 9.97 -3.48
N ILE A 38 7.85 9.95 -2.15
CA ILE A 38 6.96 9.13 -1.32
C ILE A 38 6.08 10.05 -0.46
N VAL A 39 4.82 9.66 -0.27
CA VAL A 39 3.90 10.26 0.71
C VAL A 39 3.35 9.14 1.59
N VAL A 40 3.39 9.30 2.90
CA VAL A 40 2.98 8.25 3.85
C VAL A 40 1.73 8.69 4.60
N ALA A 41 0.76 7.79 4.71
CA ALA A 41 -0.38 7.91 5.62
C ALA A 41 -0.38 6.73 6.59
N GLY A 42 -0.59 7.02 7.86
CA GLY A 42 -0.72 6.02 8.91
C GLY A 42 -2.17 5.78 9.35
N MET A 43 -2.42 4.59 9.91
CA MET A 43 -3.73 4.18 10.42
C MET A 43 -3.85 4.30 11.94
N GLU A 44 -2.83 4.78 12.65
CA GLU A 44 -2.77 4.82 14.12
C GLU A 44 -3.85 5.69 14.80
N HIS A 45 -4.57 6.48 14.01
CA HIS A 45 -5.68 7.32 14.48
C HIS A 45 -7.06 6.83 14.01
N SER A 46 -7.11 5.72 13.29
CA SER A 46 -8.36 5.09 12.84
C SER A 46 -8.80 4.08 13.90
N PRO A 47 -9.90 4.32 14.64
CA PRO A 47 -10.22 3.57 15.86
C PRO A 47 -10.47 2.08 15.62
N GLY A 48 -11.17 1.71 14.53
CA GLY A 48 -11.41 0.31 14.18
C GLY A 48 -10.11 -0.42 13.88
N PHE A 49 -9.28 0.15 13.00
CA PHE A 49 -7.99 -0.41 12.62
C PHE A 49 -7.03 -0.48 13.82
N ARG A 50 -6.90 0.62 14.58
CA ARG A 50 -6.03 0.69 15.75
C ARG A 50 -6.41 -0.36 16.79
N GLY A 51 -7.68 -0.42 17.18
CA GLY A 51 -8.15 -1.38 18.19
C GLY A 51 -7.89 -2.83 17.76
N ALA A 52 -8.20 -3.15 16.50
CA ALA A 52 -8.08 -4.51 16.00
C ALA A 52 -6.64 -4.96 15.71
N ILE A 53 -5.80 -4.08 15.16
CA ILE A 53 -4.46 -4.45 14.66
C ILE A 53 -3.32 -3.97 15.59
N LEU A 54 -3.39 -2.74 16.11
CA LEU A 54 -2.31 -2.17 16.92
C LEU A 54 -2.43 -2.50 18.41
N GLU A 55 -3.67 -2.65 18.90
CA GLU A 55 -3.96 -2.89 20.32
C GLU A 55 -4.44 -4.31 20.60
N ASP A 56 -4.62 -5.13 19.57
CA ASP A 56 -5.05 -6.53 19.66
C ASP A 56 -6.27 -6.74 20.57
N GLN A 57 -7.34 -5.98 20.35
CA GLN A 57 -8.56 -6.02 21.17
C GLN A 57 -9.33 -7.36 21.09
N GLY A 58 -8.85 -8.33 20.30
CA GLY A 58 -9.43 -9.67 20.16
C GLY A 58 -10.66 -9.77 19.24
N TRP A 59 -11.12 -8.66 18.66
CA TRP A 59 -12.22 -8.63 17.70
C TRP A 59 -12.04 -7.48 16.69
N MET A 60 -12.72 -7.59 15.54
CA MET A 60 -12.64 -6.62 14.46
C MET A 60 -14.00 -6.42 13.80
N ASP A 61 -14.46 -5.18 13.74
CA ASP A 61 -15.55 -4.79 12.82
C ASP A 61 -14.95 -4.57 11.42
N LEU A 62 -15.16 -5.56 10.54
CA LEU A 62 -14.59 -5.57 9.21
C LEU A 62 -15.10 -4.43 8.32
N ASP A 63 -16.35 -3.98 8.51
CA ASP A 63 -16.92 -2.92 7.70
C ASP A 63 -16.39 -1.55 8.15
N GLN A 64 -16.25 -1.35 9.46
CA GLN A 64 -15.58 -0.17 10.01
C GLN A 64 -14.12 -0.08 9.52
N VAL A 65 -13.34 -1.15 9.69
CA VAL A 65 -11.92 -1.17 9.27
C VAL A 65 -11.79 -0.95 7.77
N ARG A 66 -12.64 -1.60 6.96
CA ARG A 66 -12.67 -1.36 5.50
C ARG A 66 -12.92 0.12 5.18
N GLY A 67 -13.91 0.73 5.83
CA GLY A 67 -14.24 2.14 5.64
C GLY A 67 -13.08 3.07 6.00
N GLU A 68 -12.40 2.81 7.12
CA GLU A 68 -11.25 3.58 7.58
C GLU A 68 -10.05 3.46 6.64
N VAL A 69 -9.72 2.23 6.20
CA VAL A 69 -8.59 1.96 5.30
C VAL A 69 -8.83 2.60 3.94
N VAL A 70 -10.01 2.37 3.33
CA VAL A 70 -10.36 2.94 2.03
C VAL A 70 -10.44 4.47 2.12
N GLY A 71 -11.08 5.00 3.17
CA GLY A 71 -11.19 6.44 3.39
C GLY A 71 -9.83 7.13 3.54
N THR A 72 -8.88 6.47 4.22
CA THR A 72 -7.51 6.99 4.34
C THR A 72 -6.79 7.01 2.99
N ALA A 73 -6.94 5.97 2.17
CA ALA A 73 -6.36 5.95 0.82
C ALA A 73 -6.96 7.04 -0.09
N VAL A 74 -8.29 7.22 -0.05
CA VAL A 74 -8.99 8.26 -0.81
C VAL A 74 -8.53 9.65 -0.39
N ARG A 75 -8.45 9.91 0.92
CA ARG A 75 -7.95 11.19 1.45
C ARG A 75 -6.52 11.44 0.99
N LEU A 76 -5.64 10.46 1.11
CA LEU A 76 -4.24 10.58 0.69
C LEU A 76 -4.12 10.96 -0.80
N VAL A 77 -4.89 10.32 -1.69
CA VAL A 77 -4.88 10.65 -3.13
C VAL A 77 -5.55 12.00 -3.42
N THR A 78 -6.54 12.40 -2.63
CA THR A 78 -7.22 13.70 -2.77
C THR A 78 -6.27 14.85 -2.39
N ASP A 79 -5.55 14.68 -1.28
CA ASP A 79 -4.61 15.68 -0.77
C ASP A 79 -3.33 15.74 -1.62
N HIS A 80 -2.97 14.63 -2.27
CA HIS A 80 -1.79 14.49 -3.13
C HIS A 80 -2.15 13.90 -4.50
N PRO A 81 -2.74 14.70 -5.41
CA PRO A 81 -3.21 14.22 -6.73
C PRO A 81 -2.08 13.71 -7.64
N GLU A 82 -0.82 14.06 -7.34
CA GLU A 82 0.38 13.55 -8.00
C GLU A 82 0.71 12.09 -7.67
N ILE A 83 0.02 11.47 -6.71
CA ILE A 83 0.20 10.04 -6.41
C ILE A 83 -0.18 9.21 -7.64
N GLY A 84 0.79 8.46 -8.15
CA GLY A 84 0.63 7.59 -9.32
C GLY A 84 0.14 6.20 -8.96
N ALA A 85 0.52 5.68 -7.80
CA ALA A 85 0.14 4.38 -7.27
C ALA A 85 0.20 4.38 -5.74
N LEU A 86 -0.44 3.39 -5.13
CA LEU A 86 -0.45 3.16 -3.68
C LEU A 86 0.29 1.86 -3.34
N LEU A 87 1.00 1.86 -2.22
CA LEU A 87 1.60 0.69 -1.59
C LEU A 87 0.94 0.48 -0.23
N LEU A 88 0.42 -0.71 0.00
CA LEU A 88 -0.04 -1.17 1.31
C LEU A 88 1.14 -1.86 1.99
N GLU A 89 1.74 -1.17 2.95
CA GLU A 89 2.92 -1.68 3.66
C GLU A 89 2.53 -2.66 4.77
N CYS A 90 1.41 -2.41 5.47
CA CYS A 90 0.95 -3.29 6.54
C CYS A 90 0.37 -4.59 6.00
N SER A 91 0.72 -5.72 6.64
CA SER A 91 0.31 -7.06 6.22
C SER A 91 -1.20 -7.32 6.27
N ASP A 92 -1.93 -6.52 7.06
CA ASP A 92 -3.38 -6.65 7.29
C ASP A 92 -4.24 -5.82 6.31
N MET A 93 -3.60 -5.05 5.42
CA MET A 93 -4.28 -4.21 4.44
C MET A 93 -4.61 -4.84 3.07
N PRO A 94 -3.91 -5.88 2.56
CA PRO A 94 -4.21 -6.50 1.27
C PRO A 94 -5.68 -6.90 1.04
N PRO A 95 -6.45 -7.36 2.05
CA PRO A 95 -7.88 -7.65 1.88
C PRO A 95 -8.73 -6.47 1.37
N TYR A 96 -8.21 -5.23 1.48
CA TYR A 96 -8.87 -4.00 1.06
C TYR A 96 -8.33 -3.41 -0.25
N ALA A 97 -7.31 -4.04 -0.87
CA ALA A 97 -6.61 -3.50 -2.03
C ALA A 97 -7.54 -3.23 -3.22
N LYS A 98 -8.50 -4.14 -3.49
CA LYS A 98 -9.47 -3.99 -4.58
C LYS A 98 -10.39 -2.79 -4.35
N GLN A 99 -10.90 -2.61 -3.13
CA GLN A 99 -11.78 -1.51 -2.77
C GLN A 99 -11.05 -0.17 -2.82
N ILE A 100 -9.78 -0.14 -2.40
CA ILE A 100 -8.92 1.05 -2.57
C ILE A 100 -8.72 1.37 -4.04
N GLN A 101 -8.39 0.38 -4.87
CA GLN A 101 -8.20 0.56 -6.30
C GLN A 101 -9.46 1.12 -6.97
N ASP A 102 -10.63 0.55 -6.67
CA ASP A 102 -11.91 1.02 -7.20
C ASP A 102 -12.22 2.47 -6.77
N ALA A 103 -11.98 2.80 -5.51
CA ALA A 103 -12.29 4.12 -4.96
C ALA A 103 -11.33 5.22 -5.40
N THR A 104 -10.07 4.88 -5.66
CA THR A 104 -9.01 5.86 -5.99
C THR A 104 -8.67 5.91 -7.48
N GLY A 105 -9.02 4.86 -8.23
CA GLY A 105 -8.60 4.70 -9.62
C GLY A 105 -7.10 4.52 -9.81
N ARG A 106 -6.34 4.22 -8.74
CA ARG A 106 -4.88 4.07 -8.78
C ARG A 106 -4.47 2.60 -8.73
N PRO A 107 -3.33 2.21 -9.35
CA PRO A 107 -2.69 0.94 -9.05
C PRO A 107 -2.42 0.83 -7.55
N VAL A 108 -2.69 -0.35 -7.00
CA VAL A 108 -2.44 -0.68 -5.60
C VAL A 108 -1.51 -1.89 -5.56
N TRP A 109 -0.43 -1.77 -4.80
CA TRP A 109 0.58 -2.81 -4.60
C TRP A 109 0.66 -3.18 -3.13
N ASP A 110 1.10 -4.40 -2.88
CA ASP A 110 1.37 -4.98 -1.57
C ASP A 110 2.42 -6.10 -1.71
N TYR A 111 2.72 -6.79 -0.61
CA TYR A 111 3.68 -7.90 -0.63
C TYR A 111 3.21 -9.09 -1.49
N ILE A 112 1.90 -9.31 -1.67
CA ILE A 112 1.36 -10.37 -2.54
C ILE A 112 1.69 -10.03 -3.99
N THR A 113 1.42 -8.79 -4.42
CA THR A 113 1.78 -8.34 -5.78
C THR A 113 3.28 -8.44 -6.05
N LEU A 114 4.12 -8.14 -5.04
CA LEU A 114 5.57 -8.31 -5.14
C LEU A 114 5.97 -9.77 -5.30
N ILE A 115 5.40 -10.66 -4.48
CA ILE A 115 5.66 -12.10 -4.54
C ILE A 115 5.25 -12.64 -5.91
N ASP A 116 4.08 -12.26 -6.42
CA ASP A 116 3.59 -12.69 -7.72
C ASP A 116 4.51 -12.21 -8.86
N TRP A 117 5.00 -10.97 -8.79
CA TRP A 117 5.98 -10.45 -9.75
C TRP A 117 7.27 -11.26 -9.73
N ILE A 118 7.85 -11.49 -8.55
CA ILE A 118 9.08 -12.28 -8.41
C ILE A 118 8.84 -13.71 -8.91
N HIS A 119 7.76 -14.35 -8.48
CA HIS A 119 7.41 -15.72 -8.86
C HIS A 119 7.28 -15.84 -10.38
N SER A 120 6.60 -14.90 -11.03
CA SER A 120 6.44 -14.89 -12.50
C SER A 120 7.77 -14.78 -13.26
N SER A 121 8.81 -14.22 -12.64
CA SER A 121 10.13 -14.07 -13.25
C SER A 121 11.00 -15.33 -13.16
N VAL A 122 10.81 -16.16 -12.14
CA VAL A 122 11.64 -17.36 -11.85
C VAL A 122 10.92 -18.68 -12.11
N VAL A 123 9.59 -18.69 -12.17
CA VAL A 123 8.77 -19.88 -12.47
C VAL A 123 8.01 -19.64 -13.78
N ARG A 124 8.66 -19.94 -14.90
CA ARG A 124 8.07 -19.79 -16.24
C ARG A 124 7.09 -20.93 -16.54
N ARG A 125 6.04 -20.60 -17.30
CA ARG A 125 5.04 -21.54 -17.79
C ARG A 125 5.15 -21.64 -19.31
N ASP A 126 4.89 -22.82 -19.85
CA ASP A 126 4.74 -23.00 -21.30
C ASP A 126 3.51 -22.22 -21.80
N TYR A 127 3.59 -21.71 -23.03
CA TYR A 127 2.48 -21.03 -23.69
C TYR A 127 1.80 -22.01 -24.64
N ASP A 128 0.60 -22.45 -24.28
CA ASP A 128 -0.22 -23.36 -25.10
C ASP A 128 -1.39 -22.60 -25.76
N GLY A 129 -1.73 -22.94 -27.02
CA GLY A 129 -2.85 -22.31 -27.77
C GLY A 129 -2.55 -22.10 -29.26
N PHE A 130 -3.42 -21.37 -29.97
CA PHE A 130 -3.25 -20.97 -31.37
C PHE A 130 -2.99 -19.47 -31.49
N ILE A 131 -2.13 -19.05 -32.43
CA ILE A 131 -1.83 -17.65 -32.78
C ILE A 131 -2.73 -17.18 -33.91
#